data_AF-A0A2V6ZC42-F1
#
_entry.id   AF-A0A2V6ZC42-F1
#
_cell.length_a   1.000
_cell.length_b   1.000
_cell.length_c   1.000
_cell.angle_alpha   90.00
_cell.angle_beta   90.00
_cell.angle_gamma   90.00
#
_symmetry.space_group_name_H-M   'P 1'
#
loop_
_entity.id
_entity.type
_entity.pdbx_description
1 polymer ?
#
loop_
_entity_poly.entity_id
_entity_poly.type
_entity_poly.pdbx_seq_one_letter_code
_entity_poly.pdbx_strand_id
1 'polypeptide(L)'
;MRAAFYQGARTFFQGHLDHRVPKGGIIGHETFGEIVEAPPASAFKGGDRVVVEPVVFCGSCRACAMGASYLCYKLKVLGVDLPGGMQGYWAVRSSRLLRVPDTISDDHAALLEPLAVAVHDVARAEVKPGDAVLVFGGAHHRRRGARLGHRQYCRDPRRARPRESLPDVRPRARHARQPTLRAR
;
A
#
# COMPACT_ATOMS: atom_id res chain seq x y z
N MET A 1 22.89 9.76 -2.27
CA MET A 1 22.71 8.88 -1.11
C MET A 1 22.68 7.46 -1.62
N ARG A 2 23.48 6.55 -1.09
CA ARG A 2 23.53 5.13 -1.51
C ARG A 2 23.07 4.27 -0.34
N ALA A 3 22.13 3.37 -0.59
CA ALA A 3 21.68 2.37 0.38
C ALA A 3 21.91 0.96 -0.18
N ALA A 4 22.30 0.02 0.69
CA ALA A 4 22.43 -1.39 0.38
C ALA A 4 21.13 -2.13 0.75
N PHE A 5 20.62 -2.97 -0.15
CA PHE A 5 19.34 -3.67 0.03
C PHE A 5 19.57 -5.17 0.16
N TYR A 6 19.09 -5.77 1.26
CA TYR A 6 19.20 -7.20 1.51
C TYR A 6 17.99 -7.93 0.93
N GLN A 7 18.27 -8.93 0.09
CA GLN A 7 17.26 -9.64 -0.69
C GLN A 7 16.68 -10.82 0.08
N GLY A 8 15.38 -10.75 0.38
CA GLY A 8 14.66 -11.80 1.09
C GLY A 8 13.24 -12.06 0.60
N ALA A 9 13.01 -12.24 -0.72
CA ALA A 9 11.74 -12.78 -1.21
C ALA A 9 11.85 -13.45 -2.59
N ARG A 10 11.40 -14.71 -2.68
CA ARG A 10 11.21 -15.47 -3.94
C ARG A 10 9.78 -15.26 -4.44
N THR A 11 9.65 -14.71 -5.66
CA THR A 11 8.54 -14.79 -6.64
C THR A 11 7.10 -14.39 -6.24
N PHE A 12 6.55 -13.41 -7.00
CA PHE A 12 5.20 -13.44 -7.59
C PHE A 12 5.26 -12.82 -9.01
N PHE A 13 5.17 -13.64 -10.05
CA PHE A 13 5.37 -13.28 -11.48
C PHE A 13 4.03 -13.14 -12.22
N GLN A 14 3.06 -12.41 -11.65
CA GLN A 14 1.79 -12.09 -12.32
C GLN A 14 1.45 -10.62 -12.08
N GLY A 15 2.22 -9.73 -12.69
CA GLY A 15 2.05 -8.29 -12.56
C GLY A 15 0.98 -7.77 -13.51
N HIS A 16 -0.11 -7.20 -12.97
CA HIS A 16 -1.08 -6.41 -13.74
C HIS A 16 -0.54 -5.01 -14.15
N LEU A 17 0.73 -4.74 -13.86
CA LEU A 17 1.44 -3.48 -14.13
C LEU A 17 2.62 -3.66 -15.08
N ASP A 18 2.74 -4.82 -15.72
CA ASP A 18 3.78 -5.17 -16.68
C ASP A 18 3.95 -4.13 -17.81
N HIS A 19 2.85 -3.59 -18.33
CA HIS A 19 2.84 -2.54 -19.34
C HIS A 19 3.49 -1.21 -18.90
N ARG A 20 3.67 -1.00 -17.59
CA ARG A 20 4.34 0.20 -17.05
C ARG A 20 5.83 0.00 -16.80
N VAL A 21 6.30 -1.25 -16.77
CA VAL A 21 7.69 -1.58 -16.51
C VAL A 21 8.50 -1.46 -17.80
N PRO A 22 9.50 -0.56 -17.87
CA PRO A 22 10.38 -0.49 -19.04
C PRO A 22 11.11 -1.80 -19.27
N LYS A 23 11.29 -2.20 -20.53
CA LYS A 23 12.12 -3.37 -20.87
C LYS A 23 13.54 -3.18 -20.31
N GLY A 24 14.02 -4.16 -19.54
CA GLY A 24 15.31 -4.08 -18.85
C GLY A 24 15.33 -3.14 -17.63
N GLY A 25 14.18 -2.66 -17.17
CA GLY A 25 14.08 -1.86 -15.95
C GLY A 25 14.43 -2.65 -14.69
N ILE A 26 15.06 -1.98 -13.72
CA ILE A 26 15.29 -2.55 -12.39
C ILE A 26 13.97 -2.49 -11.62
N ILE A 27 13.43 -3.65 -11.25
CA ILE A 27 12.16 -3.79 -10.53
C ILE A 27 12.33 -3.69 -9.01
N GLY A 28 11.23 -3.79 -8.27
CA GLY A 28 11.20 -3.91 -6.81
C GLY A 28 10.88 -2.59 -6.11
N HIS A 29 9.73 -2.55 -5.43
CA HIS A 29 9.21 -1.37 -4.72
C HIS A 29 8.98 -1.61 -3.22
N GLU A 30 8.96 -2.87 -2.81
CA GLU A 30 8.94 -3.31 -1.42
C GLU A 30 10.39 -3.49 -0.96
N THR A 31 10.93 -2.54 -0.19
CA THR A 31 12.38 -2.48 0.05
C THR A 31 12.73 -2.17 1.49
N PHE A 32 13.77 -2.84 1.98
CA PHE A 32 14.47 -2.55 3.23
C PHE A 32 15.98 -2.52 2.96
N GLY A 33 16.67 -1.56 3.57
CA GLY A 33 18.10 -1.44 3.43
C GLY A 33 18.74 -0.56 4.50
N GLU A 34 20.06 -0.48 4.41
CA GLU A 34 20.88 0.37 5.28
C GLU A 34 21.53 1.48 4.46
N ILE A 35 21.61 2.67 5.03
CA ILE A 35 22.34 3.77 4.43
C ILE A 35 23.84 3.48 4.50
N VAL A 36 24.49 3.48 3.34
CA VAL A 36 25.94 3.33 3.22
C VAL A 36 26.60 4.71 3.15
N GLU A 37 25.96 5.63 2.42
CA GLU A 37 26.53 6.97 2.19
C GLU A 37 25.43 8.02 2.08
N ALA A 38 25.58 9.11 2.82
CA ALA A 38 24.68 10.26 2.80
C ALA A 38 25.47 11.57 2.69
N PRO A 39 24.93 12.61 2.00
CA PRO A 39 25.52 13.93 1.98
C PRO A 39 25.67 14.52 3.40
N PRO A 40 26.66 15.40 3.66
CA PRO A 40 26.93 15.94 5.00
C PRO A 40 25.74 16.63 5.68
N ALA A 41 24.86 17.29 4.90
CA ALA A 41 23.66 17.97 5.40
C ALA A 41 22.40 17.08 5.42
N SER A 42 22.56 15.77 5.22
CA SER A 42 21.44 14.83 5.23
C SER A 42 20.92 14.61 6.64
N ALA A 43 19.59 14.46 6.77
CA ALA A 43 18.97 13.98 8.01
C ALA A 43 19.30 12.50 8.30
N PHE A 44 19.98 11.80 7.40
CA PHE A 44 20.36 10.40 7.51
C PHE A 44 21.87 10.25 7.51
N LYS A 45 22.37 9.21 8.17
CA LYS A 45 23.80 8.87 8.24
C LYS A 45 24.03 7.40 7.89
N GLY A 46 25.29 7.04 7.65
CA GLY A 46 25.69 5.64 7.48
C GLY A 46 25.25 4.80 8.67
N GLY A 47 24.73 3.59 8.41
CA GLY A 47 24.16 2.70 9.43
C GLY A 47 22.66 2.87 9.67
N ASP A 48 22.03 3.95 9.19
CA ASP A 48 20.59 4.14 9.38
C ASP A 48 19.81 3.06 8.61
N ARG A 49 18.95 2.33 9.33
CA ARG A 49 18.01 1.36 8.75
C ARG A 49 16.82 2.10 8.14
N VAL A 50 16.48 1.81 6.89
CA VAL A 50 15.45 2.53 6.15
C VAL A 50 14.60 1.63 5.27
N VAL A 51 13.39 2.09 5.00
CA VAL A 51 12.55 1.65 3.88
C VAL A 51 12.32 2.80 2.91
N VAL A 52 11.95 2.49 1.67
CA VAL A 52 11.65 3.49 0.64
C VAL A 52 10.15 3.59 0.44
N GLU A 53 9.61 4.80 0.54
CA GLU A 53 8.25 5.15 0.09
C GLU A 53 8.24 5.24 -1.45
N PRO A 54 7.63 4.27 -2.17
CA PRO A 54 7.83 4.13 -3.60
C PRO A 54 6.95 5.08 -4.43
N VAL A 55 5.89 5.67 -3.87
CA VAL A 55 4.87 6.40 -4.63
C VAL A 55 5.25 7.85 -4.88
N VAL A 56 5.73 8.15 -6.08
CA VAL A 56 6.08 9.50 -6.52
C VAL A 56 4.85 10.25 -7.05
N PHE A 57 4.52 11.38 -6.43
CA PHE A 57 3.40 12.25 -6.79
C PHE A 57 3.86 13.68 -7.10
N CYS A 58 3.08 14.43 -7.88
CA CYS A 58 3.46 15.77 -8.36
C CYS A 58 3.26 16.90 -7.35
N GLY A 59 2.43 16.70 -6.32
CA GLY A 59 2.15 17.70 -5.29
C GLY A 59 1.20 18.84 -5.70
N SER A 60 0.88 18.99 -6.99
CA SER A 60 0.14 20.17 -7.50
C SER A 60 -1.18 19.86 -8.21
N CYS A 61 -1.45 18.59 -8.57
CA CYS A 61 -2.74 18.23 -9.18
C CYS A 61 -3.88 18.25 -8.16
N ARG A 62 -5.13 18.26 -8.63
CA ARG A 62 -6.32 18.28 -7.77
C ARG A 62 -6.31 17.18 -6.70
N ALA A 63 -5.93 15.95 -7.06
CA ALA A 63 -5.83 14.86 -6.11
C ALA A 63 -4.81 15.16 -4.99
N CYS A 64 -3.63 15.68 -5.34
CA CYS A 64 -2.62 16.08 -4.37
C CYS A 64 -3.09 17.24 -3.50
N ALA A 65 -3.75 18.25 -4.07
CA ALA A 65 -4.28 19.39 -3.33
C ALA A 65 -5.35 18.99 -2.29
N MET A 66 -6.04 17.88 -2.53
CA MET A 66 -7.03 17.30 -1.59
C MET A 66 -6.40 16.33 -0.57
N GLY A 67 -5.08 16.17 -0.55
CA GLY A 67 -4.39 15.19 0.30
C GLY A 67 -4.47 13.75 -0.19
N ALA A 68 -5.07 13.49 -1.35
CA ALA A 68 -5.19 12.18 -1.98
C ALA A 68 -4.03 11.93 -2.97
N SER A 69 -2.79 12.03 -2.50
CA SER A 69 -1.58 11.88 -3.33
C SER A 69 -1.47 10.51 -4.02
N TYR A 70 -2.05 9.47 -3.42
CA TYR A 70 -2.17 8.12 -4.00
C TYR A 70 -3.05 8.07 -5.27
N LEU A 71 -3.80 9.13 -5.58
CA LEU A 71 -4.57 9.31 -6.82
C LEU A 71 -3.94 10.36 -7.75
N CYS A 72 -2.65 10.66 -7.60
CA CYS A 72 -1.98 11.67 -8.40
C CYS A 72 -2.07 11.39 -9.91
N TYR A 73 -2.38 12.41 -10.71
CA TYR A 73 -2.51 12.28 -12.17
C TYR A 73 -1.17 12.00 -12.87
N LYS A 74 -0.06 12.25 -12.18
CA LYS A 74 1.31 11.99 -12.65
C LYS A 74 2.02 10.98 -11.76
N LEU A 75 1.25 10.07 -11.14
CA LEU A 75 1.79 9.08 -10.21
C LEU A 75 2.80 8.18 -10.92
N LYS A 76 3.96 8.02 -10.28
CA LYS A 76 5.03 7.12 -10.68
C LYS A 76 5.41 6.26 -9.49
N VAL A 77 5.81 5.02 -9.73
CA VAL A 77 6.22 4.09 -8.68
C VAL A 77 7.66 3.68 -8.95
N LEU A 78 8.52 3.90 -7.96
CA LEU A 78 9.89 3.37 -7.96
C LEU A 78 9.81 1.84 -8.01
N GLY A 79 10.52 1.17 -8.91
CA GLY A 79 10.41 -0.28 -9.13
C GLY A 79 9.28 -0.72 -10.05
N VAL A 80 8.53 0.22 -10.63
CA VAL A 80 7.57 -0.02 -11.72
C VAL A 80 7.87 0.93 -12.88
N ASP A 81 7.59 2.23 -12.74
CA ASP A 81 7.84 3.21 -13.81
C ASP A 81 9.27 3.77 -13.80
N LEU A 82 9.92 3.69 -12.64
CA LEU A 82 11.26 4.20 -12.36
C LEU A 82 12.13 3.06 -11.80
N PRO A 83 13.47 3.17 -11.83
CA PRO A 83 14.34 2.13 -11.26
C PRO A 83 14.01 1.85 -9.79
N GLY A 84 13.88 0.57 -9.44
CA GLY A 84 13.56 0.07 -8.11
C GLY A 84 14.74 -0.46 -7.31
N GLY A 85 14.45 -1.12 -6.19
CA GLY A 85 15.44 -1.58 -5.23
C GLY A 85 15.95 -3.00 -5.41
N MET A 86 15.56 -3.74 -6.45
CA MET A 86 16.09 -5.09 -6.72
C MET A 86 17.51 -5.03 -7.33
N GLN A 87 18.44 -4.43 -6.57
CA GLN A 87 19.84 -4.19 -6.92
C GLN A 87 20.67 -4.07 -5.62
N GLY A 88 21.99 -4.27 -5.71
CA GLY A 88 22.86 -4.25 -4.52
C GLY A 88 23.00 -2.87 -3.86
N TYR A 89 22.98 -1.80 -4.66
CA TYR A 89 23.00 -0.42 -4.18
C TYR A 89 21.99 0.41 -4.95
N TRP A 90 21.26 1.29 -4.26
CA TRP A 90 20.28 2.15 -4.90
C TRP A 90 20.42 3.59 -4.42
N ALA A 91 20.44 4.52 -5.40
CA ALA A 91 20.45 5.94 -5.12
C ALA A 91 19.02 6.48 -4.99
N VAL A 92 18.64 6.86 -3.78
CA VAL A 92 17.28 7.29 -3.45
C VAL A 92 17.29 8.71 -2.87
N ARG A 93 16.26 9.50 -3.18
CA ARG A 93 16.08 10.83 -2.57
C ARG A 93 15.76 10.67 -1.10
N SER A 94 16.40 11.44 -0.22
CA SER A 94 16.17 11.37 1.23
C SER A 94 14.71 11.60 1.63
N SER A 95 13.95 12.40 0.86
CA SER A 95 12.51 12.60 1.06
C SER A 95 11.64 11.36 0.82
N ARG A 96 12.22 10.26 0.36
CA ARG A 96 11.57 8.97 0.15
C ARG A 96 11.97 7.93 1.19
N LEU A 97 12.84 8.29 2.11
CA LEU A 97 13.33 7.36 3.12
C LEU A 97 12.55 7.52 4.40
N LEU A 98 12.18 6.39 4.99
CA LEU A 98 11.56 6.30 6.31
C LEU A 98 12.51 5.48 7.18
N ARG A 99 12.88 6.01 8.35
CA ARG A 99 13.71 5.27 9.30
C ARG A 99 12.94 4.10 9.89
N VAL A 100 13.62 2.98 10.03
CA VAL A 100 13.10 1.78 10.69
C VAL A 100 13.61 1.77 12.14
N PRO A 101 12.72 1.76 13.15
CA PRO A 101 13.12 1.60 14.54
C PRO A 101 13.84 0.28 14.79
N ASP A 102 14.79 0.28 15.74
CA ASP A 102 15.55 -0.92 16.15
C ASP A 102 14.66 -2.02 16.74
N THR A 103 13.46 -1.66 17.21
CA THR A 103 12.47 -2.60 17.73
C THR A 103 11.79 -3.44 16.63
N ILE A 104 11.96 -3.08 15.36
CA ILE A 104 11.42 -3.83 14.21
C ILE A 104 12.56 -4.64 13.61
N SER A 105 12.41 -5.95 13.43
CA SER A 105 13.39 -6.79 12.74
C SER A 105 13.47 -6.47 11.25
N ASP A 106 14.59 -6.81 10.60
CA ASP A 106 14.78 -6.58 9.16
C ASP A 106 13.72 -7.30 8.30
N ASP A 107 13.40 -8.56 8.66
CA ASP A 107 12.33 -9.34 8.01
C ASP A 107 10.97 -8.61 8.06
N HIS A 108 10.64 -7.98 9.19
CA HIS A 108 9.39 -7.20 9.32
C HIS A 108 9.49 -5.85 8.62
N ALA A 109 10.65 -5.22 8.63
CA ALA A 109 10.89 -3.95 7.97
C ALA A 109 10.67 -4.06 6.45
N ALA A 110 11.09 -5.16 5.84
CA ALA A 110 10.87 -5.45 4.42
C ALA A 110 9.37 -5.50 4.03
N LEU A 111 8.49 -5.75 4.98
CA LEU A 111 7.04 -5.84 4.78
C LEU A 111 6.30 -4.51 5.03
N LEU A 112 7.01 -3.44 5.39
CA LEU A 112 6.36 -2.17 5.75
C LEU A 112 5.59 -1.52 4.60
N GLU A 113 6.09 -1.61 3.36
CA GLU A 113 5.39 -1.09 2.19
C GLU A 113 4.06 -1.81 1.92
N PRO A 114 4.02 -3.17 1.79
CA PRO A 114 2.75 -3.86 1.57
C PRO A 114 1.83 -3.76 2.79
N LEU A 115 2.38 -3.67 4.01
CA LEU A 115 1.60 -3.39 5.21
C LEU A 115 0.95 -2.00 5.16
N ALA A 116 1.64 -0.99 4.63
CA ALA A 116 1.07 0.36 4.49
C ALA A 116 -0.16 0.37 3.59
N VAL A 117 -0.18 -0.45 2.54
CA VAL A 117 -1.38 -0.64 1.69
C VAL A 117 -2.54 -1.23 2.49
N ALA A 118 -2.30 -2.30 3.25
CA ALA A 118 -3.34 -2.90 4.10
C ALA A 118 -3.86 -1.93 5.18
N VAL A 119 -2.97 -1.17 5.81
CA VAL A 119 -3.33 -0.13 6.79
C VAL A 119 -4.16 0.97 6.12
N HIS A 120 -3.81 1.38 4.91
CA HIS A 120 -4.58 2.35 4.14
C HIS A 120 -6.00 1.86 3.85
N ASP A 121 -6.17 0.61 3.41
CA ASP A 121 -7.48 0.03 3.13
C ASP A 121 -8.36 -0.06 4.37
N VAL A 122 -7.80 -0.52 5.50
CA VAL A 122 -8.52 -0.59 6.78
C VAL A 122 -8.92 0.79 7.27
N ALA A 123 -8.02 1.79 7.17
CA ALA A 123 -8.32 3.16 7.56
C ALA A 123 -9.43 3.77 6.70
N ARG A 124 -9.43 3.51 5.39
CA ARG A 124 -10.48 3.96 4.46
C ARG A 124 -11.82 3.29 4.67
N ALA A 125 -11.82 2.04 5.13
CA ALA A 125 -13.03 1.31 5.48
C ALA A 125 -13.66 1.80 6.81
N GLU A 126 -12.96 2.67 7.55
CA GLU A 126 -13.41 3.24 8.82
C GLU A 126 -13.83 2.18 9.86
N VAL A 127 -13.13 1.03 9.86
CA VAL A 127 -13.41 -0.10 10.76
C VAL A 127 -13.28 0.33 12.23
N LYS A 128 -14.28 -0.04 13.04
CA LYS A 128 -14.35 0.27 14.47
C LYS A 128 -14.28 -0.99 15.33
N PRO A 129 -13.89 -0.87 16.62
CA PRO A 129 -14.00 -1.96 17.57
C PRO A 129 -15.44 -2.50 17.62
N GLY A 130 -15.60 -3.81 17.42
CA GLY A 130 -16.91 -4.49 17.40
C GLY A 130 -17.49 -4.73 16.00
N ASP A 131 -16.93 -4.15 14.95
CA ASP A 131 -17.37 -4.40 13.59
C ASP A 131 -17.03 -5.84 13.14
N ALA A 132 -17.95 -6.45 12.39
CA ALA A 132 -17.71 -7.70 11.70
C ALA A 132 -17.08 -7.41 10.33
N VAL A 133 -15.83 -7.83 10.13
CA VAL A 133 -15.08 -7.62 8.88
C VAL A 133 -14.88 -8.94 8.15
N LEU A 134 -15.02 -8.92 6.83
CA LEU A 134 -14.77 -10.06 5.95
C LEU A 134 -13.56 -9.78 5.08
N VAL A 135 -12.50 -10.57 5.27
CA VAL A 135 -11.28 -10.53 4.44
C VAL A 135 -11.36 -11.67 3.42
N PHE A 136 -11.41 -11.31 2.14
CA PHE A 136 -11.33 -12.28 1.04
C PHE A 136 -9.91 -12.34 0.48
N GLY A 137 -9.29 -13.52 0.58
CA GLY A 137 -7.90 -13.76 0.18
C GLY A 137 -6.93 -13.74 1.37
N GLY A 138 -5.94 -14.62 1.33
CA GLY A 138 -4.92 -14.75 2.38
C GLY A 138 -3.65 -15.32 1.79
N ALA A 139 -2.73 -14.45 1.39
CA ALA A 139 -1.52 -14.84 0.70
C ALA A 139 -0.29 -14.58 1.57
N HIS A 140 0.09 -15.54 2.42
CA HIS A 140 1.47 -15.74 2.87
C HIS A 140 1.69 -17.22 3.24
N HIS A 141 2.21 -18.02 2.30
CA HIS A 141 2.64 -19.38 2.57
C HIS A 141 4.06 -19.39 3.17
N ARG A 142 4.19 -19.26 4.50
CA ARG A 142 5.28 -19.96 5.21
C ARG A 142 4.86 -21.43 5.37
N ARG A 143 5.18 -22.27 4.37
CA ARG A 143 5.15 -23.73 4.59
C ARG A 143 6.49 -24.17 5.17
N ARG A 144 6.57 -24.27 6.49
CA ARG A 144 7.11 -25.45 7.19
C ARG A 144 6.32 -25.65 8.49
N GLY A 145 5.40 -26.61 8.50
CA GLY A 145 5.02 -27.32 9.73
C GLY A 145 3.78 -26.92 10.53
N ALA A 146 2.82 -26.14 10.03
CA ALA A 146 1.60 -25.85 10.79
C ALA A 146 0.34 -26.49 10.17
N ARG A 147 -0.11 -27.62 10.73
CA ARG A 147 -1.53 -27.99 10.73
C ARG A 147 -2.24 -27.04 11.68
N LEU A 148 -2.65 -25.87 11.20
CA LEU A 148 -3.63 -25.03 11.90
C LEU A 148 -4.78 -24.81 10.94
N GLY A 149 -5.92 -25.40 11.28
CA GLY A 149 -7.14 -25.33 10.49
C GLY A 149 -7.62 -23.89 10.39
N HIS A 150 -7.55 -23.34 9.19
CA HIS A 150 -8.43 -22.24 8.80
C HIS A 150 -9.88 -22.77 8.81
N ARG A 151 -10.55 -22.72 9.96
CA ARG A 151 -12.01 -22.78 9.99
C ARG A 151 -12.53 -21.44 9.50
N GLN A 152 -12.69 -21.32 8.19
CA GLN A 152 -13.71 -20.44 7.61
C GLN A 152 -15.06 -20.88 8.17
N TYR A 153 -15.60 -20.15 9.15
CA TYR A 153 -17.01 -20.28 9.47
C TYR A 153 -17.81 -19.44 8.45
N CYS A 154 -18.04 -20.01 7.27
CA CYS A 154 -19.25 -19.71 6.51
C CYS A 154 -20.41 -20.35 7.29
N ARG A 155 -21.18 -19.56 8.04
CA ARG A 155 -22.48 -20.03 8.54
C ARG A 155 -23.51 -19.88 7.42
N ASP A 156 -24.09 -21.02 7.08
CA ASP A 156 -25.09 -21.30 6.05
C ASP A 156 -26.20 -20.22 5.92
N PRO A 157 -26.41 -19.63 4.72
CA PRO A 157 -27.52 -18.71 4.47
C PRO A 157 -28.92 -19.35 4.63
N ARG A 158 -29.01 -20.68 4.81
CA ARG A 158 -30.27 -21.41 5.06
C ARG A 158 -30.78 -21.38 6.50
N ARG A 159 -30.11 -20.72 7.46
CA ARG A 159 -30.74 -20.31 8.73
C ARG A 159 -31.53 -18.99 8.59
N ALA A 160 -32.22 -18.84 7.46
CA ALA A 160 -33.22 -17.81 7.22
C ALA A 160 -34.44 -18.06 8.13
N ARG A 161 -34.83 -17.06 8.93
CA ARG A 161 -36.20 -17.01 9.47
C ARG A 161 -37.16 -16.52 8.37
N PRO A 162 -38.45 -16.90 8.38
CA PRO A 162 -39.41 -16.51 7.36
C PRO A 162 -39.57 -14.98 7.28
N ARG A 163 -39.77 -14.48 6.07
CA ARG A 163 -40.00 -13.06 5.77
C ARG A 163 -41.23 -12.55 6.53
N GLU A 164 -41.03 -11.64 7.49
CA GLU A 164 -42.04 -10.62 7.75
C GLU A 164 -41.99 -9.62 6.59
N SER A 165 -43.15 -9.31 6.02
CA SER A 165 -43.28 -8.33 4.94
C SER A 165 -42.89 -6.94 5.45
N LEU A 166 -41.74 -6.44 5.01
CA LEU A 166 -41.33 -5.05 5.21
C LEU A 166 -42.31 -4.11 4.46
N PRO A 167 -42.77 -3.00 5.07
CA PRO A 167 -43.62 -2.04 4.38
C PRO A 167 -42.85 -1.33 3.26
N ASP A 168 -43.57 -1.00 2.17
CA ASP A 168 -43.08 -0.29 0.99
C ASP A 168 -42.48 1.07 1.37
N VAL A 169 -41.15 1.16 1.41
CA VAL A 169 -40.42 2.42 1.56
C VAL A 169 -40.03 2.91 0.18
N ARG A 170 -40.89 3.73 -0.43
CA ARG A 170 -40.54 4.47 -1.64
C ARG A 170 -39.34 5.38 -1.37
N PRO A 171 -38.35 5.45 -2.28
CA PRO A 171 -37.20 6.34 -2.12
C PRO A 171 -37.65 7.80 -2.18
N ARG A 172 -37.44 8.55 -1.09
CA ARG A 172 -37.52 10.02 -1.12
C ARG A 172 -36.32 10.56 -1.90
N ALA A 173 -36.55 11.00 -3.14
CA ALA A 173 -35.60 11.77 -3.91
C ALA A 173 -35.25 13.07 -3.16
N ARG A 174 -34.04 13.17 -2.63
CA ARG A 174 -33.46 14.45 -2.22
C ARG A 174 -32.68 15.01 -3.41
N HIS A 175 -33.37 15.77 -4.25
CA HIS A 175 -32.70 16.68 -5.18
C HIS A 175 -32.04 17.81 -4.37
N ALA A 176 -30.72 17.75 -4.21
CA ALA A 176 -29.93 18.93 -3.93
C ALA A 176 -29.85 19.74 -5.24
N ARG A 177 -30.54 20.88 -5.28
CA ARG A 177 -30.46 21.84 -6.40
C ARG A 177 -29.03 22.38 -6.46
N GLN A 178 -28.35 22.19 -7.59
CA GLN A 178 -27.12 22.91 -7.91
C GLN A 178 -27.48 24.40 -8.18
N PRO A 179 -26.79 25.38 -7.59
CA PRO A 179 -26.94 26.77 -8.00
C PRO A 179 -26.28 26.98 -9.36
N THR A 180 -27.02 27.58 -10.27
CA THR A 180 -26.59 27.95 -11.62
C THR A 180 -25.54 29.07 -11.55
N LEU A 181 -24.32 28.78 -11.98
CA LEU A 181 -23.31 29.79 -12.26
C LEU A 181 -23.69 30.50 -13.57
N ARG A 182 -24.15 31.75 -13.47
CA ARG A 182 -24.26 32.66 -14.60
C ARG A 182 -22.85 33.10 -15.00
N ALA A 183 -22.53 32.92 -16.27
CA ALA A 183 -21.36 33.52 -16.92
C ALA A 183 -21.41 35.05 -16.79
N ARG A 184 -20.26 35.63 -16.45
CA ARG A 184 -19.86 37.00 -16.77
C ARG A 184 -18.48 36.91 -17.37
#